data_AF-A0A527HML2-F1
#
_entry.id   AF-A0A527HML2-F1
#
_cell.length_a   1.000
_cell.length_b   1.000
_cell.length_c   1.000
_cell.angle_alpha   90.00
_cell.angle_beta   90.00
_cell.angle_gamma   90.00
#
_symmetry.space_group_name_H-M   'P 1'
#
loop_
_entity.id
_entity.type
_entity.pdbx_description
1 polymer ?
#
loop_
_entity_poly.entity_id
_entity_poly.type
_entity_poly.pdbx_seq_one_letter_code
_entity_poly.pdbx_strand_id
1 'polypeptide(L)' 'SIPEIERHRAGLDPMPLWVMVDEYNHDILEASAYFEPGARIGAFSPSFHKKIMFAFTAVVRTGQSKAIPRAD' A
#
# COMPACT_ATOMS: atom_id res chain seq x y z
N SER A 1 -0.85 -13.86 -1.65
CA SER A 1 0.50 -13.39 -2.01
C SER A 1 0.41 -12.46 -3.21
N ILE A 2 1.32 -11.49 -3.33
CA ILE A 2 1.37 -10.58 -4.48
C ILE A 2 1.99 -11.31 -5.68
N PRO A 3 1.37 -11.29 -6.89
CA PRO A 3 1.92 -11.93 -8.09
C PRO A 3 3.30 -11.38 -8.44
N GLU A 4 4.18 -12.22 -8.99
CA GLU A 4 5.57 -11.85 -9.30
C GLU A 4 5.69 -10.63 -10.21
N ILE A 5 4.87 -10.57 -11.27
CA ILE A 5 4.82 -9.41 -12.18
C ILE A 5 4.45 -8.11 -11.46
N GLU A 6 3.62 -8.18 -10.42
CA GLU A 6 3.22 -7.01 -9.63
C GLU A 6 4.34 -6.59 -8.67
N ARG A 7 5.09 -7.54 -8.10
CA ARG A 7 6.28 -7.25 -7.26
C ARG A 7 7.37 -6.57 -8.09
N HIS A 8 7.63 -7.07 -9.29
CA HIS A 8 8.62 -6.49 -10.21
C HIS A 8 8.23 -5.08 -10.66
N ARG A 9 6.96 -4.85 -11.03
CA ARG A 9 6.46 -3.51 -11.39
C ARG A 9 6.56 -2.53 -10.22
N ALA A 10 6.36 -3.01 -9.00
CA ALA A 10 6.51 -2.22 -7.78
C ALA A 10 8.00 -2.00 -7.37
N GLY A 11 8.95 -2.68 -8.01
CA GLY A 11 10.37 -2.64 -7.62
C GLY A 11 10.63 -3.27 -6.25
N LEU A 12 9.80 -4.25 -5.85
CA LEU A 12 9.83 -4.91 -4.54
C LEU A 12 10.19 -6.41 -4.65
N ASP A 13 10.65 -6.87 -5.80
CA ASP A 13 11.21 -8.20 -6.02
C ASP A 13 12.63 -8.34 -5.42
N PRO A 14 13.09 -9.55 -5.03
CA PRO A 14 12.48 -10.87 -5.25
C PRO A 14 11.62 -11.40 -4.08
N MET A 15 11.49 -10.66 -2.98
CA MET A 15 10.88 -11.18 -1.75
C MET A 15 9.38 -11.48 -1.91
N PRO A 16 8.83 -12.51 -1.21
CA PRO A 16 7.39 -12.70 -1.11
C PRO A 16 6.73 -11.51 -0.39
N LEU A 17 5.61 -11.03 -0.92
CA LEU A 17 4.88 -9.89 -0.36
C LEU A 17 3.43 -10.24 -0.03
N TRP A 18 2.87 -9.47 0.90
CA TRP A 18 1.46 -9.40 1.24
C TRP A 18 1.02 -7.94 1.43
N VAL A 19 -0.28 -7.69 1.38
CA VAL A 19 -0.89 -6.39 1.68
C VAL A 19 -1.87 -6.60 2.82
N MET A 20 -1.74 -5.82 3.89
CA MET A 20 -2.74 -5.71 4.95
C MET A 20 -3.82 -4.74 4.46
N VAL A 21 -5.07 -5.20 4.39
CA VAL A 21 -6.20 -4.42 3.82
C VAL A 21 -7.15 -3.89 4.89
N ASP A 22 -6.94 -4.28 6.13
CA ASP A 22 -7.61 -3.77 7.32
C ASP A 22 -6.83 -2.65 7.99
N GLU A 23 -5.54 -2.49 7.69
CA GLU A 23 -4.71 -1.42 8.21
C GLU A 23 -4.35 -0.41 7.11
N TYR A 24 -4.38 0.88 7.44
CA TYR A 24 -3.85 1.94 6.59
C TYR A 24 -3.02 2.93 7.41
N ASN A 25 -1.92 3.41 6.83
CA ASN A 25 -1.13 4.45 7.44
C ASN A 25 -1.89 5.77 7.35
N HIS A 26 -1.99 6.48 8.48
CA HIS A 26 -2.56 7.82 8.55
C HIS A 26 -1.44 8.80 8.88
N ASP A 27 -0.82 9.36 7.83
CA ASP A 27 0.25 10.36 7.97
C ASP A 27 -0.31 11.78 7.95
N ILE A 28 0.18 12.59 8.88
CA ILE A 28 0.04 14.04 8.89
C ILE A 28 1.25 14.58 8.14
N LEU A 29 1.02 15.33 7.05
CA LEU A 29 2.04 15.74 6.07
C LEU A 29 3.24 16.43 6.72
N GLU A 30 3.02 17.10 7.83
CA GLU A 30 4.00 17.85 8.62
C GLU A 30 5.04 16.96 9.32
N ALA A 31 4.80 15.66 9.48
CA ALA A 31 5.67 14.73 10.21
C ALA A 31 6.24 13.58 9.34
N SER A 32 5.83 13.47 8.08
CA SER A 32 6.26 12.37 7.20
C SER A 32 7.65 12.65 6.62
N ALA A 33 8.53 11.63 6.60
CA ALA A 33 9.82 11.72 5.95
C ALA A 33 9.68 12.20 4.49
N TYR A 34 10.47 13.20 4.11
CA TYR A 34 10.50 13.81 2.79
C TYR A 34 10.64 12.72 1.70
N PHE A 35 9.61 12.53 0.87
CA PHE A 35 9.74 11.70 -0.33
C PHE A 35 10.83 12.32 -1.21
N GLU A 36 11.90 11.57 -1.46
CA GLU A 36 13.01 12.05 -2.28
C GLU A 36 12.49 12.42 -3.69
N PRO A 37 12.59 13.70 -4.11
CA PRO A 37 12.08 14.14 -5.39
C PRO A 37 12.77 13.38 -6.53
N GLY A 38 12.03 12.54 -7.23
CA GLY A 38 12.57 11.70 -8.31
C GLY A 38 12.92 10.27 -7.91
N ALA A 39 12.70 9.86 -6.66
CA ALA A 39 12.70 8.46 -6.31
C ALA A 39 11.70 7.71 -7.21
N ARG A 40 12.21 6.78 -8.01
CA ARG A 40 11.37 5.88 -8.81
C ARG A 40 10.75 4.84 -7.89
N ILE A 41 9.66 5.22 -7.25
CA ILE A 41 8.80 4.25 -6.57
C ILE A 41 8.09 3.48 -7.70
N GLY A 42 8.31 2.17 -7.78
CA GLY A 42 7.58 1.34 -8.72
C GLY A 42 6.07 1.39 -8.45
N ALA A 43 5.26 0.94 -9.40
CA ALA A 43 3.80 0.99 -9.29
C ALA A 43 3.18 -0.38 -9.55
N PHE A 44 2.22 -0.76 -8.73
CA PHE A 44 1.34 -1.86 -9.08
C PHE A 44 0.48 -1.51 -10.31
N SER A 45 0.06 -2.52 -11.06
CA SER A 45 -0.82 -2.29 -12.19
C SER A 45 -2.19 -1.76 -11.75
N PRO A 46 -2.91 -1.01 -12.61
CA PRO A 46 -4.24 -0.52 -12.29
C PRO A 46 -5.23 -1.65 -11.95
N SER A 47 -5.12 -2.81 -12.60
CA SER A 47 -5.98 -3.95 -12.34
C SER A 47 -5.68 -4.61 -10.99
N PHE A 48 -4.41 -4.66 -10.58
CA PHE A 48 -4.03 -5.13 -9.25
C PHE A 48 -4.47 -4.14 -8.17
N HIS A 49 -4.21 -2.85 -8.36
CA HIS A 49 -4.64 -1.78 -7.46
C HIS A 49 -6.16 -1.80 -7.24
N LYS A 50 -6.96 -1.97 -8.31
CA LYS A 50 -8.43 -2.07 -8.20
C LYS A 50 -8.88 -3.24 -7.30
N LYS A 51 -8.19 -4.38 -7.35
CA LYS A 51 -8.50 -5.53 -6.48
C LYS A 51 -8.23 -5.21 -5.01
N ILE A 52 -7.10 -4.57 -4.72
CA ILE A 52 -6.77 -4.12 -3.36
C ILE A 52 -7.83 -3.13 -2.86
N MET A 53 -8.24 -2.17 -3.70
CA MET A 53 -9.22 -1.17 -3.31
C MET A 53 -10.62 -1.73 -3.07
N PHE A 54 -11.02 -2.74 -3.84
CA PHE A 54 -12.26 -3.45 -3.58
C PHE A 54 -12.24 -4.17 -2.22
N ALA A 55 -11.14 -4.88 -1.92
CA ALA A 55 -10.96 -5.55 -0.64
C ALA A 55 -10.94 -4.56 0.54
N PHE A 56 -10.15 -3.48 0.42
CA PHE A 56 -10.08 -2.42 1.43
C PHE A 56 -11.46 -1.80 1.69
N THR A 57 -12.20 -1.46 0.63
CA THR A 57 -13.54 -0.85 0.76
C THR A 57 -14.53 -1.79 1.47
N ALA A 58 -14.42 -3.10 1.24
CA ALA A 58 -15.24 -4.09 1.94
C ALA A 58 -14.96 -4.08 3.46
N VAL A 59 -13.68 -3.94 3.87
CA VAL A 59 -13.28 -3.85 5.29
C VAL A 59 -13.70 -2.53 5.93
N VAL A 60 -13.56 -1.42 5.21
CA VAL A 60 -14.01 -0.10 5.70
C VAL A 60 -15.53 -0.11 5.97
N ARG A 61 -16.31 -0.74 5.08
CA ARG A 61 -17.78 -0.83 5.24
C ARG A 61 -18.22 -1.63 6.47
N THR A 62 -17.40 -2.55 6.97
CA THR A 62 -17.69 -3.31 8.19
C THR A 62 -17.18 -2.61 9.46
N GLY A 63 -16.56 -1.43 9.33
CA GLY A 63 -15.97 -0.70 10.45
C GLY A 63 -14.74 -1.39 11.04
N GLN A 64 -14.14 -2.34 10.33
CA GLN A 64 -12.99 -3.13 10.80
C GLN A 64 -11.64 -2.54 10.35
N SER A 65 -11.64 -1.41 9.62
CA SER A 65 -10.41 -0.75 9.19
C SER A 65 -9.77 0.03 10.35
N LYS A 66 -8.46 -0.12 10.53
CA LYS A 66 -7.66 0.54 11.55
C LYS A 66 -6.69 1.53 10.93
N ALA A 67 -6.78 2.79 11.38
CA ALA A 67 -5.73 3.76 11.11
C ALA A 67 -4.52 3.44 11.99
N ILE A 68 -3.35 3.28 11.37
CA ILE A 68 -2.08 3.13 12.08
C ILE A 68 -1.41 4.50 12.09
N PRO A 69 -1.31 5.17 13.26
CA PRO A 69 -0.50 6.37 13.38
C PRO A 69 0.95 5.95 13.18
N ARG A 70 1.64 6.58 12.23
CA ARG A 70 3.08 6.47 12.11
C ARG A 70 3.68 7.79 12.55
N ALA A 71 4.37 7.74 13.68
CA ALA A 71 5.35 8.75 14.04
C ALA A 71 6.69 8.11 13.72
N ASP A 72 7.36 8.61 12.70
CA ASP A 72 8.75 8.25 12.41
C ASP A 72 9.68 8.83 13.50
#